data_AF-A0A1M5WHS2-F1
#
_entry.id   AF-A0A1M5WHS2-F1
#
_cell.length_a   1.000
_cell.length_b   1.000
_cell.length_c   1.000
_cell.angle_alpha   90.00
_cell.angle_beta   90.00
_cell.angle_gamma   90.00
#
_symmetry.space_group_name_H-M   'P 1'
#
loop_
_entity.id
_entity.type
_entity.pdbx_description
1 polymer ?
#
loop_
_entity_poly.entity_id
_entity_poly.type
_entity_poly.pdbx_seq_one_letter_code
_entity_poly.pdbx_strand_id
1 'polypeptide(L)'
;MTFTLLLISITIFVYCYAQNNSIKVQNIKVEITDLSKELEGIKIAHISDVHLPKNASNIDTILNKVKKQKPDIIVLTGDLIDKSADLNTCGLEKLCKGLSEITNTYLLQVIMRFGVGI
;
A
#
# COMPACT_ATOMS: atom_id res chain seq x y z
N MET A 1 -39.77 -7.77 -11.53
CA MET A 1 -39.06 -6.48 -11.66
C MET A 1 -38.38 -6.08 -10.36
N THR A 2 -39.08 -6.01 -9.22
CA THR A 2 -38.50 -5.67 -7.90
C THR A 2 -37.47 -6.68 -7.38
N PHE A 3 -37.74 -7.99 -7.49
CA PHE A 3 -36.77 -9.03 -7.09
C PHE A 3 -35.46 -8.96 -7.91
N THR A 4 -35.58 -8.72 -9.23
CA THR A 4 -34.43 -8.56 -10.12
C THR A 4 -33.60 -7.33 -9.75
N LEU A 5 -34.25 -6.20 -9.43
CA LEU A 5 -33.57 -4.99 -8.98
C LEU A 5 -32.83 -5.19 -7.65
N LEU A 6 -33.44 -5.92 -6.70
CA LEU A 6 -32.80 -6.26 -5.44
C LEU A 6 -31.55 -7.12 -5.66
N LEU A 7 -31.63 -8.12 -6.54
CA LEU A 7 -30.52 -9.04 -6.83
C LEU A 7 -29.35 -8.31 -7.51
N ILE A 8 -29.65 -7.37 -8.42
CA ILE A 8 -28.64 -6.49 -9.03
C ILE A 8 -27.99 -5.60 -7.97
N SER A 9 -28.78 -4.99 -7.09
CA SER A 9 -28.28 -4.12 -6.03
C SER A 9 -27.34 -4.86 -5.07
N ILE A 10 -27.70 -6.07 -4.64
CA ILE A 10 -26.85 -6.93 -3.80
C ILE A 10 -25.55 -7.27 -4.54
N THR A 11 -25.63 -7.62 -5.83
CA THR A 11 -24.46 -7.97 -6.63
C THR A 11 -23.49 -6.79 -6.75
N ILE A 12 -24.00 -5.59 -7.01
CA ILE A 12 -23.18 -4.36 -7.06
C ILE A 12 -22.55 -4.10 -5.70
N PHE A 13 -23.31 -4.24 -4.61
CA PHE A 13 -22.79 -4.02 -3.25
C PHE A 13 -21.64 -4.97 -2.92
N VAL A 14 -21.80 -6.27 -3.18
CA VAL A 14 -20.74 -7.27 -2.98
C VAL A 14 -19.52 -6.98 -3.86
N TYR A 15 -19.74 -6.62 -5.13
CA TYR A 15 -18.66 -6.27 -6.05
C TYR A 15 -17.86 -5.03 -5.58
N CYS A 16 -18.55 -3.95 -5.21
CA CYS A 16 -17.92 -2.74 -4.68
C CYS A 16 -17.14 -3.02 -3.38
N TYR A 17 -17.72 -3.79 -2.47
CA TYR A 17 -17.05 -4.18 -1.24
C TYR A 17 -15.78 -5.00 -1.52
N ALA A 18 -15.84 -5.98 -2.44
CA ALA A 18 -14.69 -6.80 -2.80
C ALA A 18 -13.59 -5.97 -3.50
N GLN A 19 -13.94 -5.09 -4.44
CA GLN A 19 -12.97 -4.24 -5.15
C GLN A 19 -12.26 -3.28 -4.19
N ASN A 20 -12.99 -2.62 -3.28
CA ASN A 20 -12.41 -1.64 -2.37
C ASN A 20 -11.44 -2.25 -1.34
N ASN A 21 -11.55 -3.56 -1.06
CA ASN A 21 -10.65 -4.26 -0.13
C ASN A 21 -9.53 -5.04 -0.83
N SER A 22 -9.48 -5.03 -2.17
CA SER A 22 -8.48 -5.78 -2.93
C SER A 22 -7.25 -4.94 -3.24
N ILE A 23 -6.13 -5.23 -2.59
CA ILE A 23 -4.82 -4.66 -2.96
C ILE A 23 -4.41 -5.17 -4.35
N LYS A 24 -4.08 -4.29 -5.28
CA LYS A 24 -3.55 -4.66 -6.61
C LYS A 24 -2.04 -4.37 -6.65
N VAL A 25 -1.27 -5.27 -7.25
CA VAL A 25 0.15 -5.06 -7.52
C VAL A 25 0.30 -4.61 -8.96
N GLN A 26 0.93 -3.46 -9.17
CA GLN A 26 1.26 -2.95 -10.48
C GLN A 26 2.77 -3.01 -10.67
N ASN A 27 3.21 -3.66 -11.75
CA ASN A 27 4.63 -3.71 -12.12
C ASN A 27 4.85 -2.71 -13.25
N ILE A 28 5.69 -1.70 -12.99
CA ILE A 28 6.02 -0.65 -13.96
C ILE A 28 7.50 -0.79 -14.29
N LYS A 29 7.83 -0.98 -15.56
CA LYS A 29 9.21 -0.94 -16.04
C LYS A 29 9.52 0.52 -16.39
N VAL A 30 10.48 1.11 -15.70
CA VAL A 30 10.96 2.46 -15.95
C VAL A 30 12.30 2.35 -16.69
N GLU A 31 12.37 2.91 -17.89
CA GLU A 31 13.60 2.96 -18.68
C GLU A 31 14.25 4.33 -18.47
N ILE A 32 15.49 4.33 -17.98
CA ILE A 32 16.24 5.55 -17.67
C ILE A 32 17.46 5.60 -18.58
N THR A 33 17.56 6.65 -19.40
CA THR A 33 18.75 6.91 -20.23
C THR A 33 19.96 7.16 -19.34
N ASP A 34 21.11 6.60 -19.71
CA ASP A 34 22.38 6.72 -18.98
C ASP A 34 22.33 6.19 -17.53
N LEU A 35 21.45 5.22 -17.24
CA LEU A 35 21.46 4.53 -15.96
C LEU A 35 22.77 3.76 -15.79
N SER A 36 23.40 3.92 -14.62
CA SER A 36 24.59 3.13 -14.28
C SER A 36 24.28 1.63 -14.39
N LYS A 37 25.20 0.87 -14.99
CA LYS A 37 25.07 -0.60 -15.13
C LYS A 37 24.85 -1.31 -13.79
N GLU A 38 25.33 -0.73 -12.70
CA GLU A 38 25.15 -1.26 -11.34
C GLU A 38 23.70 -1.20 -10.84
N LEU A 39 22.87 -0.32 -11.42
CA LEU A 39 21.46 -0.15 -11.08
C LEU A 39 20.52 -0.83 -12.09
N GLU A 40 21.07 -1.47 -13.12
CA GLU A 40 20.27 -2.12 -14.13
C GLU A 40 19.50 -3.32 -13.53
N GLY A 41 18.19 -3.35 -13.77
CA GLY A 41 17.33 -4.44 -13.29
C GLY A 41 16.94 -4.35 -11.82
N ILE A 42 17.31 -3.27 -11.12
CA ILE A 42 16.89 -3.04 -9.73
C ILE A 42 15.35 -3.02 -9.61
N LYS A 43 14.83 -3.75 -8.63
CA LYS A 43 13.40 -3.79 -8.31
C LYS A 43 13.10 -3.03 -7.05
N ILE A 44 12.28 -2.00 -7.20
CA ILE A 44 11.82 -1.15 -6.11
C ILE A 44 10.37 -1.49 -5.80
N ALA A 45 10.10 -1.98 -4.59
CA ALA A 45 8.74 -2.09 -4.09
C ALA A 45 8.32 -0.75 -3.47
N HIS A 46 7.45 -0.02 -4.16
CA HIS A 46 6.91 1.25 -3.68
C HIS A 46 5.54 1.03 -3.04
N ILE A 47 5.40 1.43 -1.77
CA ILE A 47 4.16 1.34 -1.00
C ILE A 47 3.82 2.75 -0.52
N SER A 48 2.61 3.23 -0.81
CA SER A 48 2.15 4.54 -0.37
C SER A 48 0.81 4.48 0.38
N ASP A 49 0.54 5.52 1.17
CA ASP A 49 -0.79 5.86 1.71
C ASP A 49 -1.49 4.67 2.39
N VAL A 50 -0.75 4.01 3.28
CA VAL A 50 -1.25 2.84 4.01
C VAL A 50 -2.39 3.25 4.96
N HIS A 51 -2.39 4.46 5.52
CA HIS A 51 -3.45 4.96 6.41
C HIS A 51 -3.83 3.97 7.53
N LEU A 52 -2.90 3.66 8.43
CA LEU A 52 -3.19 2.90 9.64
C LEU A 52 -3.98 3.74 10.65
N PRO A 53 -4.94 3.15 11.38
CA PRO A 53 -5.26 1.72 11.47
C PRO A 53 -6.27 1.21 10.44
N LYS A 54 -6.81 2.08 9.58
CA LYS A 54 -7.90 1.73 8.65
C LYS A 54 -7.59 0.49 7.80
N ASN A 55 -6.32 0.30 7.43
CA ASN A 55 -5.86 -0.84 6.65
C ASN A 55 -5.05 -1.88 7.45
N ALA A 56 -5.13 -1.88 8.79
CA ALA A 56 -4.35 -2.80 9.63
C ALA A 56 -4.63 -4.29 9.33
N SER A 57 -5.87 -4.64 8.98
CA SER A 57 -6.25 -6.00 8.57
C SER A 57 -5.56 -6.46 7.28
N ASN A 58 -5.08 -5.52 6.47
CA ASN A 58 -4.46 -5.79 5.18
C ASN A 58 -2.93 -5.93 5.26
N ILE A 59 -2.30 -5.69 6.42
CA ILE A 59 -0.84 -5.72 6.59
C ILE A 59 -0.25 -7.06 6.11
N ASP A 60 -0.81 -8.20 6.52
CA ASP A 60 -0.30 -9.52 6.11
C ASP A 60 -0.41 -9.73 4.59
N THR A 61 -1.47 -9.20 3.98
CA THR A 61 -1.65 -9.24 2.53
C THR A 61 -0.62 -8.37 1.82
N ILE A 62 -0.31 -7.18 2.34
CA ILE A 62 0.73 -6.29 1.83
C ILE A 62 2.09 -7.00 1.89
N LEU A 63 2.48 -7.49 3.07
CA LEU A 63 3.75 -8.17 3.30
C LEU A 63 3.94 -9.35 2.35
N ASN A 64 2.91 -10.19 2.21
CA ASN A 64 2.96 -11.34 1.30
C ASN A 64 3.08 -10.93 -0.17
N LYS A 65 2.40 -9.86 -0.60
CA LYS A 65 2.47 -9.37 -1.98
C LYS A 65 3.83 -8.77 -2.30
N VAL A 66 4.38 -7.97 -1.38
CA VAL A 66 5.72 -7.38 -1.49
C VAL A 66 6.78 -8.48 -1.55
N LYS A 67 6.74 -9.45 -0.62
CA LYS A 67 7.66 -10.58 -0.58
C LYS A 67 7.67 -11.38 -1.89
N LYS A 68 6.51 -11.58 -2.52
CA LYS A 68 6.39 -12.27 -3.81
C LYS A 68 7.05 -11.52 -4.98
N GLN A 69 7.19 -10.19 -4.91
CA GLN A 69 7.86 -9.42 -5.96
C GLN A 69 9.39 -9.55 -5.93
N LYS A 70 9.96 -10.04 -4.82
CA LYS A 70 11.42 -10.11 -4.59
C LYS A 70 12.10 -8.77 -4.88
N PRO A 71 11.73 -7.68 -4.17
CA PRO A 71 12.34 -6.37 -4.38
C PRO A 71 13.76 -6.34 -3.81
N ASP A 72 14.61 -5.52 -4.42
CA ASP A 72 15.95 -5.23 -3.90
C ASP A 72 15.88 -4.17 -2.80
N ILE A 73 14.96 -3.19 -2.96
CA ILE A 73 14.67 -2.18 -1.94
C ILE A 73 13.16 -1.95 -1.80
N ILE A 74 12.73 -1.60 -0.59
CA ILE A 74 11.36 -1.16 -0.32
C ILE A 74 11.38 0.33 -0.02
N VAL A 75 10.45 1.07 -0.59
CA VAL A 75 10.26 2.50 -0.34
C VAL A 75 8.85 2.73 0.15
N LEU A 76 8.74 3.31 1.35
CA LEU A 76 7.48 3.73 1.95
C LEU A 76 7.29 5.24 1.74
N THR A 77 6.18 5.65 1.14
CA THR A 77 5.84 7.07 0.94
C THR A 77 4.42 7.39 1.42
N GLY A 78 4.04 8.67 1.36
CA GLY A 78 2.68 9.11 1.68
C GLY A 78 2.32 8.92 3.15
N ASP A 79 1.03 8.84 3.45
CA ASP A 79 0.52 8.79 4.81
C ASP A 79 0.44 7.34 5.32
N LEU A 80 1.40 6.96 6.17
CA LEU A 80 1.38 5.64 6.81
C LEU A 80 0.33 5.52 7.92
N ILE A 81 0.04 6.62 8.61
CA ILE A 81 -0.73 6.64 9.85
C ILE A 81 -1.69 7.83 9.80
N ASP A 82 -2.95 7.59 10.13
CA ASP A 82 -3.95 8.64 10.30
C ASP A 82 -3.75 9.41 11.60
N LYS A 83 -4.11 10.70 11.60
CA LYS A 83 -3.93 11.59 12.78
C LYS A 83 -4.59 11.08 14.06
N SER A 84 -5.65 10.27 13.94
CA SER A 84 -6.40 9.71 15.07
C SER A 84 -5.85 8.37 15.57
N ALA A 85 -4.78 7.84 14.98
CA ALA A 85 -4.26 6.53 15.30
C ALA A 85 -3.46 6.53 16.62
N ASP A 86 -3.64 5.49 17.42
CA ASP A 86 -2.73 5.16 18.52
C ASP A 86 -1.58 4.31 17.98
N LEU A 87 -0.36 4.84 18.09
CA LEU A 87 0.86 4.23 17.55
C LEU A 87 1.13 2.83 18.10
N ASN A 88 0.68 2.53 19.31
CA ASN A 88 0.91 1.23 19.95
C ASN A 88 -0.03 0.14 19.41
N THR A 89 -1.17 0.53 18.85
CA THR A 89 -2.24 -0.40 18.46
C THR A 89 -2.58 -0.37 16.97
N CYS A 90 -2.11 0.64 16.23
CA CYS A 90 -2.47 0.83 14.83
C CYS A 90 -1.84 -0.19 13.85
N GLY A 91 -0.92 -1.03 14.32
CA GLY A 91 -0.24 -2.05 13.51
C GLY A 91 1.04 -1.55 12.81
N LEU A 92 1.51 -0.34 13.13
CA LEU A 92 2.72 0.22 12.55
C LEU A 92 3.94 -0.68 12.79
N GLU A 93 4.12 -1.16 14.03
CA GLU A 93 5.24 -2.02 14.38
C GLU A 93 5.25 -3.31 13.54
N LYS A 94 4.08 -3.94 13.37
CA LYS A 94 3.93 -5.16 12.55
C LYS A 94 4.31 -4.89 11.09
N LEU A 95 3.86 -3.77 10.53
CA LEU A 95 4.18 -3.37 9.16
C LEU A 95 5.70 -3.13 9.00
N CYS A 96 6.29 -2.29 9.84
CA CYS A 96 7.70 -1.93 9.76
C CYS A 96 8.62 -3.14 9.94
N LYS A 97 8.36 -3.99 10.95
CA LYS A 97 9.12 -5.23 11.17
C LYS A 97 9.02 -6.15 9.97
N GLY A 98 7.80 -6.44 9.51
CA GLY A 98 7.57 -7.34 8.38
C GLY A 98 8.23 -6.87 7.08
N LEU A 99 8.28 -5.57 6.81
CA LEU A 99 8.97 -5.02 5.63
C LEU A 99 10.50 -5.10 5.78
N SER A 100 11.03 -4.79 6.97
CA SER A 100 12.47 -4.86 7.27
C SER A 100 13.03 -6.28 7.18
N GLU A 101 12.21 -7.31 7.42
CA GLU A 101 12.58 -8.71 7.25
C GLU A 101 12.68 -9.14 5.77
N ILE A 102 12.06 -8.40 4.84
CA ILE A 102 12.09 -8.71 3.41
C ILE A 102 13.37 -8.17 2.78
N THR A 103 13.60 -6.86 2.90
CA THR A 103 14.81 -6.18 2.44
C THR A 103 14.90 -4.78 3.08
N ASN A 104 15.99 -4.07 2.79
CA ASN A 104 16.20 -2.70 3.22
C ASN A 104 15.00 -1.82 2.84
N THR A 105 14.39 -1.23 3.86
CA THR A 105 13.18 -0.42 3.76
C THR A 105 13.50 1.03 4.09
N TYR A 106 13.20 1.93 3.16
CA TYR A 106 13.43 3.36 3.30
C TYR A 106 12.10 4.08 3.47
N LEU A 107 11.98 4.87 4.55
CA LEU A 107 10.82 5.72 4.78
C LEU A 107 11.09 7.11 4.20
N LEU A 108 10.31 7.48 3.19
CA LEU A 108 10.31 8.79 2.56
C LEU A 108 8.96 9.45 2.83
N GLN A 109 8.80 9.95 4.06
CA GLN A 109 7.57 10.65 4.43
C GLN A 109 7.64 12.12 4.01
N VAL A 110 6.88 12.46 2.98
CA VAL A 110 6.56 13.85 2.65
C VAL A 110 5.27 14.16 3.39
N ILE A 111 5.35 14.95 4.48
CA ILE A 111 4.15 15.50 5.10
C ILE A 111 3.54 16.43 4.03
N MET A 112 2.45 16.00 3.38
CA MET A 112 1.58 16.95 2.69
C MET A 112 0.92 17.78 3.77
N ARG A 113 1.60 18.85 4.17
CA ARG A 113 1.01 19.95 4.92
C ARG A 113 0.10 20.69 3.95
N PHE A 114 -1.10 20.15 3.74
CA PHE A 114 -2.18 20.92 3.15
C PHE A 114 -2.51 22.04 4.14
N GLY A 115 -1.96 23.22 3.86
CA GLY A 115 -2.57 24.46 4.30
C GLY A 115 -3.94 24.55 3.64
N VAL A 116 -4.97 24.06 4.31
CA VAL A 116 -6.31 24.61 4.17
C VAL A 116 -6.45 25.60 5.30
N GLY A 117 -6.03 26.84 5.01
CA GLY A 117 -6.56 27.99 5.71
C GLY A 117 -8.04 28.09 5.36
N ILE A 118 -8.88 27.73 6.34
CA ILE A 118 -10.13 28.47 6.55
C ILE A 118 -9.79 29.87 7.04
#